data_AF-A0A1F6DWI9-F1
#
_entry.id   AF-A0A1F6DWI9-F1
#
_cell.length_a   1.000
_cell.length_b   1.000
_cell.length_c   1.000
_cell.angle_alpha   90.00
_cell.angle_beta   90.00
_cell.angle_gamma   90.00
#
_symmetry.space_group_name_H-M   'P 1'
#
loop_
_entity.id
_entity.type
_entity.pdbx_description
1 polymer ?
#
loop_
_entity_poly.entity_id
_entity_poly.type
_entity_poly.pdbx_seq_one_letter_code
_entity_poly.pdbx_strand_id
1 'polypeptide(L)'
;MDKVPDAGPRIRQRRIREEIKSRLYMKQTWVDSLSEFLTLKFGTVPFLIANVAVFIFWILINIGDIPGIGTFDPYPFNFLTMVVSLEAIVLSIIVLITQNRQSRMEDIRDQIDTEIDVRAEEEITKVLVMLDKVARHLEVPLEEDPELERMKERTDLKRIRTEIERHSGQRHYPQL
;
A
#
# COMPACT_ATOMS: atom_id res chain seq x y z
N MET A 1 -37.37 -12.39 5.85
CA MET A 1 -36.45 -11.39 6.43
C MET A 1 -35.46 -12.13 7.29
N ASP A 2 -34.36 -12.53 6.68
CA ASP A 2 -33.39 -13.46 7.24
C ASP A 2 -32.53 -12.71 8.29
N LYS A 3 -32.54 -13.21 9.53
CA LYS A 3 -31.78 -12.64 10.63
C LYS A 3 -30.33 -13.07 10.46
N VAL A 4 -29.50 -12.17 9.94
CA VAL A 4 -28.05 -12.37 9.92
C VAL A 4 -27.60 -12.67 11.37
N PRO A 5 -26.98 -13.83 11.66
CA PRO A 5 -26.56 -14.18 13.00
C PRO A 5 -25.54 -13.15 13.49
N ASP A 6 -25.77 -12.58 14.68
CA ASP A 6 -24.85 -11.62 15.30
C ASP A 6 -23.57 -12.33 15.70
N ALA A 7 -22.63 -12.34 14.76
CA ALA A 7 -21.30 -12.86 14.94
C ALA A 7 -20.55 -11.92 15.90
N GLY A 8 -20.19 -12.43 17.08
CA GLY A 8 -19.50 -11.65 18.11
C GLY A 8 -18.23 -10.96 17.61
N PRO A 9 -17.68 -9.98 18.36
CA PRO A 9 -16.68 -9.01 17.88
C PRO A 9 -15.47 -9.63 17.15
N ARG A 10 -15.02 -10.80 17.62
CA ARG A 10 -13.87 -11.53 17.05
C ARG A 10 -14.14 -12.15 15.68
N ILE A 11 -15.38 -12.58 15.43
CA ILE A 11 -15.78 -13.21 14.16
C ILE A 11 -15.96 -12.13 13.08
N ARG A 12 -16.46 -10.95 13.47
CA ARG A 12 -16.58 -9.78 12.58
C ARG A 12 -15.21 -9.27 12.11
N GLN A 13 -14.24 -9.16 13.03
CA GLN A 13 -12.88 -8.77 12.67
C GLN A 13 -12.17 -9.77 11.75
N ARG A 14 -12.35 -11.08 11.96
CA ARG A 14 -11.80 -12.09 11.05
C ARG A 14 -12.40 -11.96 9.66
N ARG A 15 -13.73 -11.81 9.55
CA ARG A 15 -14.42 -11.72 8.26
C ARG A 15 -13.99 -10.49 7.47
N ILE A 16 -13.88 -9.33 8.10
CA ILE A 16 -13.40 -8.10 7.44
C ILE A 16 -11.95 -8.31 6.96
N ARG A 17 -11.09 -8.88 7.79
CA ARG A 17 -9.68 -9.14 7.42
C ARG A 17 -9.56 -10.16 6.28
N GLU A 18 -10.41 -11.18 6.28
CA GLU A 18 -10.49 -12.22 5.25
C GLU A 18 -11.09 -11.68 3.95
N GLU A 19 -12.07 -10.78 4.02
CA GLU A 19 -12.70 -10.12 2.87
C GLU A 19 -11.75 -9.09 2.23
N ILE A 20 -10.98 -8.38 3.06
CA ILE A 20 -9.88 -7.52 2.58
C ILE A 20 -8.83 -8.39 1.91
N LYS A 21 -8.38 -9.47 2.56
CA LYS A 21 -7.43 -10.40 1.92
C LYS A 21 -8.00 -10.96 0.61
N SER A 22 -9.25 -11.41 0.56
CA SER A 22 -9.79 -12.02 -0.66
C SER A 22 -9.93 -11.02 -1.80
N ARG A 23 -10.34 -9.77 -1.54
CA ARG A 23 -10.36 -8.71 -2.56
C ARG A 23 -8.97 -8.33 -3.06
N LEU A 24 -7.95 -8.48 -2.21
CA LEU A 24 -6.56 -8.27 -2.58
C LEU A 24 -5.97 -9.46 -3.37
N TYR A 25 -6.33 -10.70 -3.04
CA TYR A 25 -5.77 -11.92 -3.63
C TYR A 25 -6.48 -12.39 -4.92
N MET A 26 -7.73 -11.98 -5.18
CA MET A 26 -8.54 -12.51 -6.31
C MET A 26 -8.10 -12.07 -7.72
N LYS A 27 -7.00 -11.32 -7.88
CA LYS A 27 -6.52 -10.86 -9.20
C LYS A 27 -5.18 -11.49 -9.64
N GLN A 28 -4.64 -12.45 -8.90
CA GLN A 28 -3.25 -12.88 -9.02
C GLN A 28 -3.09 -14.40 -9.11
N THR A 29 -2.31 -14.86 -10.08
CA THR A 29 -1.78 -16.23 -10.02
C THR A 29 -0.33 -16.28 -10.48
N TRP A 30 0.05 -15.51 -11.52
CA TRP A 30 1.41 -15.56 -12.06
C TRP A 30 2.31 -14.42 -11.54
N VAL A 31 1.77 -13.21 -11.39
CA VAL A 31 2.54 -12.02 -10.99
C VAL A 31 2.92 -12.04 -9.51
N ASP A 32 2.18 -12.73 -8.65
CA ASP A 32 2.48 -12.77 -7.21
C ASP A 32 3.64 -13.68 -6.84
N SER A 33 3.67 -14.91 -7.38
CA SER A 33 4.85 -15.76 -7.25
C SER A 33 6.08 -15.06 -7.82
N LEU A 34 5.94 -14.34 -8.93
CA LEU A 34 7.03 -13.58 -9.50
C LEU A 34 7.42 -12.40 -8.61
N SER A 35 6.47 -11.63 -8.08
CA SER A 35 6.77 -10.45 -7.23
C SER A 35 7.40 -10.84 -5.89
N GLU A 36 6.94 -11.90 -5.24
CA GLU A 36 7.54 -12.43 -4.02
C GLU A 36 8.93 -13.00 -4.29
N PHE A 37 9.09 -13.79 -5.36
CA PHE A 37 10.40 -14.31 -5.76
C PHE A 37 11.38 -13.19 -6.10
N LEU A 38 10.94 -12.19 -6.88
CA LEU A 38 11.78 -11.08 -7.29
C LEU A 38 12.15 -10.18 -6.12
N THR A 39 11.22 -9.88 -5.21
CA THR A 39 11.48 -9.06 -4.03
C THR A 39 12.46 -9.76 -3.08
N LEU A 40 12.33 -11.08 -2.89
CA LEU A 40 13.23 -11.86 -2.04
C LEU A 40 14.63 -12.06 -2.64
N LYS A 41 14.76 -12.03 -3.97
CA LYS A 41 16.04 -12.30 -4.66
C LYS A 41 16.78 -11.04 -5.11
N PHE A 42 16.09 -10.05 -5.67
CA PHE A 42 16.69 -8.85 -6.26
C PHE A 42 16.78 -7.66 -5.29
N GLY A 43 15.99 -7.67 -4.19
CA GLY A 43 16.00 -6.61 -3.19
C GLY A 43 17.06 -6.75 -2.09
N THR A 44 17.90 -7.79 -2.15
CA THR A 44 18.78 -8.16 -1.03
C THR A 44 20.21 -7.73 -1.31
N VAL A 45 20.87 -7.12 -0.31
CA VAL A 45 22.28 -6.67 -0.37
C VAL A 45 23.26 -7.74 -0.95
N PRO A 46 23.11 -9.05 -0.67
CA PRO A 46 23.95 -10.09 -1.27
C PRO A 46 23.84 -10.20 -2.80
N PHE A 47 22.68 -9.90 -3.41
CA PHE A 47 22.52 -9.92 -4.86
C PHE A 47 23.29 -8.78 -5.53
N LEU A 48 23.26 -7.59 -4.91
CA LEU A 48 24.08 -6.46 -5.35
C LEU A 48 25.57 -6.80 -5.28
N ILE A 49 26.03 -7.39 -4.17
CA ILE A 49 27.43 -7.81 -4.00
C ILE A 49 27.83 -8.84 -5.06
N ALA A 50 26.96 -9.82 -5.36
CA ALA A 50 27.21 -10.82 -6.39
C ALA A 50 27.37 -10.19 -7.78
N ASN A 51 26.51 -9.24 -8.16
CA ASN A 51 26.63 -8.53 -9.44
C ASN A 51 27.92 -7.72 -9.54
N VAL A 52 28.27 -6.97 -8.49
CA VAL A 52 29.54 -6.23 -8.43
C VAL A 52 30.74 -7.17 -8.54
N ALA A 53 30.70 -8.33 -7.87
CA ALA A 53 31.76 -9.34 -7.97
C ALA A 53 31.88 -9.91 -9.40
N VAL A 54 30.76 -10.16 -10.08
CA VAL A 54 30.75 -10.59 -11.50
C VAL A 54 31.37 -9.53 -12.40
N PHE A 55 31.05 -8.25 -12.20
CA PHE A 55 31.65 -7.16 -12.98
C PHE A 55 33.15 -7.04 -12.74
N ILE A 56 33.60 -7.09 -11.49
CA ILE A 56 35.03 -7.08 -11.15
C ILE A 56 35.73 -8.28 -11.80
N PHE A 57 35.16 -9.48 -11.68
CA PHE A 57 35.73 -10.69 -12.28
C PHE A 57 35.83 -10.59 -13.81
N TRP A 58 34.78 -10.09 -14.47
CA TRP A 58 34.78 -9.87 -15.93
C TRP A 58 35.85 -8.88 -16.37
N ILE A 59 35.96 -7.76 -15.65
CA ILE A 59 36.97 -6.74 -15.91
C ILE A 59 38.38 -7.31 -15.70
N LEU A 60 38.63 -8.06 -14.62
CA LEU A 60 39.93 -8.68 -14.36
C LEU A 60 40.35 -9.69 -15.45
N ILE A 61 39.42 -10.49 -15.96
CA ILE A 61 39.67 -11.43 -17.07
C ILE A 61 40.01 -10.68 -18.36
N ASN A 62 39.37 -9.54 -18.63
CA ASN A 62 39.55 -8.81 -19.89
C ASN A 62 40.64 -7.71 -19.84
N ILE A 63 41.08 -7.29 -18.65
CA ILE A 63 42.23 -6.39 -18.43
C ILE A 63 43.56 -7.15 -18.39
N GLY A 64 43.54 -8.42 -17.97
CA GLY A 64 44.73 -9.22 -17.74
C GLY A 64 45.13 -10.09 -18.92
N ASP A 65 46.31 -9.82 -19.44
CA ASP A 65 47.16 -10.53 -20.42
C ASP A 65 47.39 -12.03 -20.07
N ILE A 66 46.33 -12.84 -19.94
CA ILE A 66 46.44 -14.26 -19.62
C ILE A 66 46.99 -14.98 -20.87
N PRO A 67 48.20 -15.58 -20.81
CA PRO A 67 48.79 -16.24 -21.97
C PRO A 67 47.89 -17.41 -22.41
N GLY A 68 47.28 -17.28 -23.60
CA GLY A 68 46.43 -18.31 -24.20
C GLY A 68 44.92 -18.04 -24.16
N ILE A 69 44.45 -16.96 -23.53
CA ILE A 69 43.04 -16.52 -23.60
C ILE A 69 42.99 -15.23 -24.43
N GLY A 70 42.34 -15.28 -25.60
CA GLY A 70 42.12 -14.08 -26.41
C GLY A 70 41.23 -13.08 -25.68
N THR A 71 41.51 -11.79 -25.84
CA THR A 71 40.70 -10.70 -25.28
C THR A 71 39.29 -10.76 -25.89
N PHE A 72 38.31 -11.22 -25.10
CA PHE A 72 36.94 -11.45 -25.57
C PHE A 72 36.12 -10.15 -25.65
N ASP A 73 36.31 -9.24 -24.69
CA ASP A 73 35.65 -7.94 -24.62
C ASP A 73 36.69 -6.83 -24.37
N PRO A 74 37.38 -6.34 -25.42
CA PRO A 74 38.35 -5.26 -25.28
C PRO A 74 37.70 -3.98 -24.74
N TYR A 75 38.48 -3.17 -24.01
CA TYR A 75 38.05 -1.84 -23.60
C TYR A 75 37.57 -1.07 -24.85
N PRO A 76 36.31 -0.58 -24.89
CA PRO A 76 35.47 -0.11 -23.77
C PRO A 76 34.42 -1.10 -23.21
N PHE A 77 34.57 -2.43 -23.36
CA PHE A 77 33.65 -3.46 -22.85
C PHE A 77 32.22 -3.36 -23.43
N ASN A 78 32.10 -3.48 -24.75
CA ASN A 78 30.81 -3.35 -25.44
C ASN A 78 29.82 -4.45 -25.06
N PHE A 79 30.29 -5.69 -24.83
CA PHE A 79 29.40 -6.79 -24.44
C PHE A 79 28.88 -6.62 -23.02
N LEU A 80 29.77 -6.30 -22.07
CA LEU A 80 29.37 -5.99 -20.70
C LEU A 80 28.31 -4.88 -20.67
N THR A 81 28.57 -3.79 -21.39
CA THR A 81 27.68 -2.63 -21.44
C THR A 81 26.30 -3.00 -21.99
N MET A 82 26.25 -3.83 -23.03
CA MET A 82 24.98 -4.33 -23.59
C MET A 82 24.20 -5.14 -22.57
N VAL A 83 24.84 -6.10 -21.90
CA VAL A 83 24.19 -6.96 -20.91
C VAL A 83 23.68 -6.14 -19.72
N VAL A 84 24.50 -5.23 -19.19
CA VAL A 84 24.11 -4.34 -18.07
C VAL A 84 22.94 -3.45 -18.46
N SER A 85 22.92 -2.90 -19.69
CA SER A 85 21.81 -2.07 -20.16
C SER A 85 20.49 -2.84 -20.23
N LEU A 86 20.54 -4.09 -20.70
CA LEU A 86 19.36 -4.97 -20.75
C LEU A 86 18.89 -5.35 -19.35
N GLU A 87 19.82 -5.69 -18.45
CA GLU A 87 19.53 -5.98 -17.05
C GLU A 87 18.84 -4.78 -16.37
N ALA A 88 19.34 -3.57 -16.58
CA ALA A 88 18.77 -2.36 -16.01
C ALA A 88 17.32 -2.10 -16.49
N ILE A 89 17.02 -2.36 -17.76
CA ILE A 89 15.65 -2.25 -18.30
C ILE A 89 14.72 -3.26 -17.62
N VAL A 90 15.15 -4.52 -17.51
CA VAL A 90 14.37 -5.58 -16.85
C VAL A 90 14.10 -5.23 -15.38
N LEU A 91 15.12 -4.79 -14.64
CA LEU A 91 14.98 -4.34 -13.26
C LEU A 91 14.01 -3.16 -13.13
N SER A 92 14.10 -2.18 -14.02
CA SER A 92 13.20 -1.01 -14.01
C SER A 92 11.74 -1.40 -14.21
N ILE A 93 11.46 -2.33 -15.13
CA ILE A 93 10.10 -2.85 -15.36
C ILE A 93 9.59 -3.58 -14.11
N ILE A 94 10.41 -4.43 -13.49
CA ILE A 94 10.07 -5.15 -12.26
C ILE A 94 9.75 -4.17 -11.13
N VAL A 95 10.57 -3.13 -10.96
CA VAL A 95 10.35 -2.06 -9.98
C VAL A 95 9.03 -1.36 -10.27
N LEU A 96 8.74 -0.99 -11.52
CA LEU A 96 7.50 -0.32 -11.89
C LEU A 96 6.27 -1.20 -11.64
N ILE A 97 6.33 -2.50 -11.95
CA ILE A 97 5.27 -3.46 -11.64
C ILE A 97 5.04 -3.51 -10.12
N THR A 98 6.12 -3.57 -9.34
CA THR A 98 6.06 -3.63 -7.88
C THR A 98 5.49 -2.35 -7.29
N GLN A 99 5.92 -1.19 -7.79
CA GLN A 99 5.43 0.13 -7.39
C GLN A 99 3.94 0.31 -7.73
N ASN A 100 3.52 -0.03 -8.95
CA ASN A 100 2.11 0.04 -9.35
C ASN A 100 1.24 -0.89 -8.49
N ARG A 101 1.76 -2.07 -8.14
CA ARG A 101 1.08 -2.99 -7.20
C ARG A 101 0.97 -2.39 -5.80
N GLN A 102 2.04 -1.80 -5.29
CA GLN A 102 2.06 -1.19 -3.97
C GLN A 102 1.12 0.02 -3.89
N SER A 103 1.15 0.91 -4.89
CA SER A 103 0.23 2.06 -4.97
C SER A 103 -1.23 1.62 -4.98
N ARG A 104 -1.60 0.60 -5.77
CA ARG A 104 -2.98 0.05 -5.74
C ARG A 104 -3.37 -0.54 -4.39
N MET A 105 -2.41 -1.11 -3.66
CA MET A 105 -2.64 -1.66 -2.32
C MET A 105 -2.83 -0.55 -1.29
N GLU A 106 -2.03 0.51 -1.38
CA GLU A 106 -2.12 1.71 -0.56
C GLU A 106 -3.48 2.39 -0.78
N ASP A 107 -3.92 2.61 -2.02
CA ASP A 107 -5.23 3.19 -2.32
C ASP A 107 -6.40 2.41 -1.67
N ILE A 108 -6.34 1.08 -1.69
CA ILE A 108 -7.39 0.24 -1.08
C ILE A 108 -7.35 0.34 0.44
N ARG A 109 -6.15 0.35 1.04
CA ARG A 109 -5.99 0.50 2.50
C ARG A 109 -6.51 1.86 2.96
N ASP A 110 -6.15 2.92 2.26
CA ASP A 110 -6.59 4.28 2.60
C ASP A 110 -8.12 4.41 2.54
N GLN A 111 -8.76 3.77 1.55
CA GLN A 111 -10.23 3.73 1.45
C GLN A 111 -10.87 3.00 2.64
N ILE A 112 -10.31 1.85 3.03
CA ILE A 112 -10.82 1.05 4.15
C ILE A 112 -10.61 1.80 5.47
N ASP A 113 -9.44 2.37 5.70
CA ASP A 113 -9.11 3.09 6.92
C ASP A 113 -10.02 4.31 7.06
N THR A 114 -10.26 5.05 5.97
CA THR A 114 -11.24 6.13 5.94
C THR A 114 -12.65 5.64 6.30
N GLU A 115 -13.10 4.50 5.76
CA GLU A 115 -14.43 3.96 6.08
C GLU A 115 -14.55 3.53 7.55
N ILE A 116 -13.50 2.92 8.10
CA ILE A 116 -13.44 2.50 9.50
C ILE A 116 -13.48 3.72 10.42
N ASP A 117 -12.70 4.76 10.14
CA ASP A 117 -12.65 5.98 10.95
C ASP A 117 -14.00 6.68 10.99
N VAL A 118 -14.63 6.82 9.83
CA VAL A 118 -15.99 7.38 9.69
C VAL A 118 -17.00 6.60 10.52
N ARG A 119 -16.94 5.27 10.45
CA ARG A 119 -17.85 4.42 11.21
C ARG A 119 -17.58 4.49 12.71
N ALA A 120 -16.31 4.52 13.11
CA ALA A 120 -15.91 4.64 14.50
C ALA A 120 -16.40 5.97 15.08
N GLU A 121 -16.30 7.06 14.34
CA GLU A 121 -16.85 8.36 14.71
C GLU A 121 -18.37 8.28 14.92
N GLU A 122 -19.13 7.68 13.99
CA GLU A 122 -20.58 7.50 14.16
C GLU A 122 -20.95 6.63 15.38
N GLU A 123 -20.17 5.59 15.67
CA GLU A 123 -20.37 4.70 16.82
C GLU A 123 -20.04 5.44 18.12
N ILE A 124 -18.96 6.23 18.18
CA ILE A 124 -18.60 7.07 19.33
C ILE A 124 -19.67 8.12 19.59
N THR A 125 -20.14 8.86 18.57
CA THR A 125 -21.23 9.84 18.74
C THR A 125 -22.49 9.16 19.28
N LYS A 126 -22.85 7.96 18.80
CA LYS A 126 -23.99 7.21 19.34
C LYS A 126 -23.78 6.85 20.81
N VAL A 127 -22.58 6.41 21.19
CA VAL A 127 -22.25 6.10 22.60
C VAL A 127 -22.34 7.35 23.46
N LEU A 128 -21.80 8.48 23.02
CA LEU A 128 -21.90 9.77 23.73
C LEU A 128 -23.36 10.18 23.96
N VAL A 129 -24.20 10.07 22.92
CA VAL A 129 -25.64 10.38 23.03
C VAL A 129 -26.37 9.40 23.96
N MET A 130 -26.00 8.12 23.97
CA MET A 130 -26.58 7.15 24.89
C MET A 130 -26.17 7.44 26.35
N LEU A 131 -24.89 7.72 26.59
CA LEU A 131 -24.38 8.07 27.91
C LEU A 131 -25.03 9.35 28.45
N ASP A 132 -25.17 10.36 27.61
CA ASP A 132 -25.86 11.61 27.92
C ASP A 132 -27.33 11.38 28.32
N LYS A 133 -28.05 10.51 27.60
CA LYS A 133 -29.42 10.10 27.97
C LYS A 133 -29.47 9.38 29.31
N VAL A 134 -28.52 8.50 29.58
CA VAL A 134 -28.43 7.75 30.85
C VAL A 134 -28.12 8.70 32.02
N ALA A 135 -27.17 9.61 31.86
CA ALA A 135 -26.80 10.59 32.88
C ALA A 135 -27.97 11.51 33.24
N ARG A 136 -28.74 11.99 32.24
CA ARG A 136 -29.97 12.75 32.49
C ARG A 136 -31.05 11.93 33.20
N HIS A 137 -31.20 10.65 32.86
CA HIS A 137 -32.18 9.77 33.51
C HIS A 137 -31.85 9.47 34.99
N LEU A 138 -30.56 9.43 35.32
CA LEU A 138 -30.06 9.23 36.69
C LEU A 138 -29.88 10.53 37.48
N GLU A 139 -30.30 11.68 36.91
CA GLU A 139 -30.16 13.01 37.51
C GLU A 139 -28.71 13.34 37.93
N VAL A 140 -27.74 12.78 37.21
CA VAL A 140 -26.32 13.07 37.45
C VAL A 140 -26.05 14.53 37.03
N PRO A 141 -25.47 15.37 37.91
CA PRO A 141 -25.07 16.71 37.53
C PRO A 141 -23.96 16.61 36.48
N LEU A 142 -24.31 16.91 35.23
CA LEU A 142 -23.36 17.09 34.15
C LEU A 142 -22.95 18.56 34.12
N GLU A 143 -21.66 18.84 34.18
CA GLU A 143 -21.15 20.17 33.81
C GLU A 143 -21.41 20.40 32.32
N GLU A 144 -21.84 21.62 31.97
CA GLU A 144 -21.98 22.01 30.56
C GLU A 144 -20.59 22.12 29.94
N ASP A 145 -20.16 21.05 29.28
CA ASP A 145 -18.94 21.02 28.48
C ASP A 145 -19.28 21.37 27.01
N PRO A 146 -18.90 22.57 26.54
CA PRO A 146 -19.15 22.99 25.17
C PRO A 146 -18.37 22.15 24.13
N GLU A 147 -17.29 21.46 24.52
CA GLU A 147 -16.57 20.53 23.65
C GLU A 147 -17.35 19.23 23.46
N LEU A 148 -17.93 18.68 24.53
CA LEU A 148 -18.77 17.49 24.49
C LEU A 148 -20.01 17.66 23.60
N GLU A 149 -20.66 18.83 23.65
CA GLU A 149 -21.80 19.13 22.78
C GLU A 149 -21.39 19.15 21.29
N ARG A 150 -20.22 19.72 20.96
CA ARG A 150 -19.67 19.66 19.60
C ARG A 150 -19.34 18.24 19.15
N MET A 151 -18.91 17.37 20.06
CA MET A 151 -18.67 15.95 19.73
C MET A 151 -19.95 15.14 19.51
N LYS A 152 -21.08 15.57 20.09
CA LYS A 152 -22.40 14.98 19.87
C LYS A 152 -23.01 15.43 18.54
N GLU A 153 -22.61 16.59 18.02
CA GLU A 153 -22.92 17.01 16.67
C GLU A 153 -22.25 16.05 15.68
N ARG A 154 -23.05 15.39 14.82
CA ARG A 154 -22.49 14.54 13.77
C ARG A 154 -21.59 15.39 12.89
N THR A 155 -20.32 15.02 12.75
CA THR A 155 -19.51 15.44 11.60
C THR A 155 -20.24 14.96 10.35
N ASP A 156 -20.90 15.88 9.66
CA ASP A 156 -21.67 15.56 8.46
C ASP A 156 -20.69 15.30 7.31
N LEU A 157 -20.22 14.06 7.22
CA LEU A 157 -19.33 13.59 6.16
C LEU A 157 -19.86 13.86 4.76
N LYS A 158 -21.19 14.00 4.58
CA LYS A 158 -21.76 14.42 3.31
C LYS A 158 -21.41 15.86 2.98
N ARG A 159 -21.33 16.77 3.96
CA ARG A 159 -20.85 18.15 3.74
C ARG A 159 -19.40 18.16 3.31
N ILE A 160 -18.53 17.44 4.02
CA ILE A 160 -17.10 17.36 3.66
C ILE A 160 -16.90 16.75 2.27
N ARG A 161 -17.63 15.67 1.93
CA ARG A 161 -17.61 15.09 0.58
C ARG A 161 -18.10 16.08 -0.48
N THR A 162 -19.20 16.80 -0.22
CA THR A 162 -19.75 17.80 -1.15
C THR A 162 -18.80 18.98 -1.33
N GLU A 163 -18.06 19.36 -0.29
CA GLU A 163 -17.07 20.44 -0.29
C GLU A 163 -15.82 20.02 -1.07
N ILE A 164 -15.34 18.79 -0.87
CA ILE A 164 -14.26 18.21 -1.67
C ILE A 164 -14.69 18.07 -3.14
N GLU A 165 -15.90 17.59 -3.45
CA GLU A 165 -16.40 17.48 -4.83
C GLU A 165 -16.55 18.86 -5.51
N ARG A 166 -17.03 19.88 -4.78
CA ARG A 166 -17.09 21.26 -5.28
C ARG A 166 -15.70 21.85 -5.58
N HIS A 167 -14.71 21.55 -4.75
CA HIS A 167 -13.33 22.01 -4.98
C HIS A 167 -12.55 21.15 -5.97
N SER A 168 -12.89 19.87 -6.11
CA SER A 168 -12.26 18.93 -7.06
C SER A 168 -12.81 19.11 -8.48
N GLY A 169 -14.08 19.52 -8.63
CA GLY A 169 -14.70 19.85 -9.91
C GLY A 169 -14.11 21.10 -10.60
N GLN A 170 -13.22 21.84 -9.94
CA GLN A 170 -12.47 22.97 -10.52
C GLN A 170 -11.04 22.61 -10.95
N ARG A 171 -10.49 21.43 -10.56
CA ARG A 171 -9.19 20.97 -11.08
C ARG A 171 -9.42 20.11 -12.32
N HIS A 172 -9.48 20.81 -13.44
CA HIS A 172 -9.28 20.27 -14.79
C HIS A 172 -8.01 19.40 -14.81
N TYR A 173 -8.16 18.07 -14.89
CA TYR A 173 -7.07 17.20 -15.34
C TYR A 173 -6.96 17.38 -16.86
N PRO A 174 -5.86 17.93 -17.39
CA PRO A 174 -5.64 17.90 -18.83
C PRO A 174 -5.53 16.43 -19.25
N GLN A 175 -6.39 16.02 -20.17
CA GLN A 175 -6.26 14.71 -20.81
C GLN A 175 -4.96 14.73 -21.62
N LEU A 176 -4.04 13.84 -21.25
CA LEU A 176 -2.90 13.43 -22.06
C LEU A 176 -3.15 12.01 -22.53
#